data_AF-A0A965D6F1-F1
#
_entry.id   AF-A0A965D6F1-F1
#
_cell.length_a   1.000
_cell.length_b   1.000
_cell.length_c   1.000
_cell.angle_alpha   90.00
_cell.angle_beta   90.00
_cell.angle_gamma   90.00
#
_symmetry.space_group_name_H-M   'P 1'
#
loop_
_entity.id
_entity.type
_entity.pdbx_description
1 polymer ?
#
loop_
_entity_poly.entity_id
_entity_poly.type
_entity_poly.pdbx_seq_one_letter_code
_entity_poly.pdbx_strand_id
1 'polypeptide(L)'
;MNLPSTCGETMHTLLQIRELMSPYKKGPQVHSLLQRELNGGITTREEIDAIADLPAVTMLKISGLTNATLDYLVTRYPDRFVALELWKCPQVSDLSPIEGLQSLRHLLMFHNRKASRLWDFRRTPELIGLDFTDFPKLNDLTDLAQAQSLRELGFGNMIWNKASYRSLEPLSALTKLEALIFNAVAITDGRIQPLAALQGLADLRFPSNLFTRGQLAWLRARLPSTVCCEALESHQSRVAIAGKSGRLNDAKVNGRGERALDSRKDAALLAAKAQEFARMVEQFRSDPLAGPPDE
;
A
#
# COMPACT_ATOMS: atom_id res chain seq x y z
N MET A 1 8.63 -14.31 36.29
CA MET A 1 10.02 -14.15 35.79
C MET A 1 10.01 -12.95 34.87
N ASN A 2 10.56 -11.83 35.35
CA ASN A 2 10.69 -10.59 34.58
C ASN A 2 11.83 -10.77 33.56
N LEU A 3 11.56 -10.44 32.30
CA LEU A 3 12.56 -10.10 31.31
C LEU A 3 12.63 -8.57 31.18
N PRO A 4 13.80 -8.01 30.83
CA PRO A 4 14.14 -6.63 31.13
C PRO A 4 13.50 -5.64 30.16
N SER A 5 13.19 -4.47 30.69
CA SER A 5 12.93 -3.23 29.96
C SER A 5 14.21 -2.74 29.29
N THR A 6 14.23 -2.72 27.96
CA THR A 6 15.11 -1.86 27.17
C THR A 6 14.23 -0.82 26.48
N CYS A 7 14.40 0.45 26.84
CA CYS A 7 13.83 1.57 26.10
C CYS A 7 14.53 1.61 24.72
N GLY A 8 13.78 1.47 23.63
CA GLY A 8 14.31 1.52 22.25
C GLY A 8 13.27 1.06 21.22
N GLU A 9 12.56 2.03 20.63
CA GLU A 9 11.68 1.93 19.44
C GLU A 9 10.72 0.73 19.38
N THR A 10 9.47 0.95 19.79
CA THR A 10 8.36 0.12 19.30
C THR A 10 8.31 0.27 17.78
N MET A 11 8.70 -0.74 17.01
CA MET A 11 8.48 -0.75 15.56
C MET A 11 6.97 -0.72 15.33
N HIS A 12 6.47 0.44 14.90
CA HIS A 12 5.07 0.62 14.57
C HIS A 12 4.81 0.13 13.14
N THR A 13 3.67 -0.53 12.91
CA THR A 13 3.24 -0.86 11.54
C THR A 13 2.71 0.37 10.80
N LEU A 14 2.60 0.35 9.47
CA LEU A 14 1.96 1.43 8.71
C LEU A 14 0.54 1.71 9.20
N LEU A 15 -0.21 0.68 9.61
CA LEU A 15 -1.54 0.87 10.18
C LEU A 15 -1.49 1.63 11.51
N GLN A 16 -0.56 1.24 12.39
CA GLN A 16 -0.38 1.94 13.67
C GLN A 16 0.08 3.39 13.46
N ILE A 17 0.99 3.64 12.51
CA ILE A 17 1.41 4.99 12.13
C ILE A 17 0.23 5.80 11.60
N ARG A 18 -0.61 5.24 10.69
CA ARG A 18 -1.83 5.92 10.22
C ARG A 18 -2.75 6.31 11.37
N GLU A 19 -2.92 5.44 12.35
CA GLU A 19 -3.73 5.76 13.50
C GLU A 19 -3.10 6.83 14.41
N LEU A 20 -1.79 6.77 14.64
CA LEU A 20 -1.05 7.76 15.42
C LEU A 20 -1.08 9.14 14.76
N MET A 21 -1.03 9.19 13.43
CA MET A 21 -1.07 10.39 12.60
C MET A 21 -2.50 10.85 12.26
N SER A 22 -3.51 10.20 12.86
CA SER A 22 -4.90 10.62 12.76
C SER A 22 -5.06 12.03 13.36
N PRO A 23 -5.83 12.94 12.72
CA PRO A 23 -6.07 14.28 13.25
C PRO A 23 -6.78 14.28 14.62
N TYR A 24 -7.33 13.13 15.03
CA TYR A 24 -8.02 12.96 16.31
C TYR A 24 -7.12 12.42 17.42
N LYS A 25 -5.95 11.83 17.10
CA LYS A 25 -4.98 11.42 18.13
C LYS A 25 -4.05 12.59 18.45
N LYS A 26 -3.85 12.84 19.74
CA LYS A 26 -2.91 13.83 20.25
C LYS A 26 -1.85 13.11 21.07
N GLY A 27 -0.59 13.31 20.71
CA GLY A 27 0.56 12.82 21.44
C GLY A 27 1.70 13.83 21.35
N PRO A 28 2.57 13.92 22.37
CA PRO A 28 3.66 14.91 22.39
C PRO A 28 4.67 14.74 21.24
N GLN A 29 4.69 13.56 20.60
CA GLN A 29 5.57 13.24 19.48
C GLN A 29 4.96 13.54 18.10
N VAL A 30 3.67 13.86 18.03
CA VAL A 30 2.92 14.02 16.79
C VAL A 30 2.53 15.48 16.59
N HIS A 31 2.81 16.04 15.42
CA HIS A 31 2.37 17.37 15.03
C HIS A 31 1.71 17.37 13.66
N SER A 32 0.68 18.21 13.49
CA SER A 32 -0.02 18.40 12.22
C SER A 32 0.05 19.87 11.80
N LEU A 33 0.84 20.14 10.77
CA LEU A 33 0.93 21.42 10.07
C LEU A 33 0.08 21.36 8.79
N LEU A 34 -1.23 21.55 8.97
CA LEU A 34 -2.22 21.40 7.90
C LEU A 34 -2.84 22.75 7.55
N GLN A 35 -2.75 23.09 6.27
CA GLN A 35 -3.38 24.29 5.72
C GLN A 35 -4.89 24.13 5.64
N ARG A 36 -5.60 25.27 5.68
CA ARG A 36 -7.07 25.30 5.74
C ARG A 36 -7.72 24.96 4.40
N GLU A 37 -7.01 25.19 3.30
CA GLU A 37 -7.51 25.00 1.96
C GLU A 37 -7.70 23.51 1.63
N LEU A 38 -8.85 23.19 1.02
CA LEU A 38 -9.20 21.81 0.68
C LEU A 38 -8.22 21.15 -0.30
N ASN A 39 -7.43 21.93 -1.04
CA ASN A 39 -6.41 21.45 -1.97
C ASN A 39 -5.02 21.28 -1.32
N GLY A 40 -4.89 21.52 -0.01
CA GLY A 40 -3.64 21.39 0.75
C GLY A 40 -2.91 22.71 1.01
N GLY A 41 -3.33 23.83 0.41
CA GLY A 41 -2.77 25.15 0.65
C GLY A 41 -1.30 25.28 0.23
N ILE A 42 -0.59 26.25 0.83
CA ILE A 42 0.86 26.44 0.69
C ILE A 42 1.44 26.60 2.08
N THR A 43 2.40 25.74 2.44
CA THR A 43 3.14 25.87 3.68
C THR A 43 4.40 26.70 3.47
N THR A 44 4.64 27.71 4.31
CA THR A 44 5.77 28.63 4.21
C THR A 44 7.00 28.13 4.98
N ARG A 45 8.13 28.81 4.81
CA ARG A 45 9.36 28.48 5.56
C ARG A 45 9.22 28.84 7.04
N GLU A 46 8.55 29.95 7.34
CA GLU A 46 8.31 30.43 8.70
C GLU A 46 7.47 29.41 9.50
N GLU A 47 6.47 28.79 8.85
CA GLU A 47 5.69 27.72 9.46
C GLU A 47 6.52 26.45 9.71
N ILE A 48 7.48 26.13 8.82
CA ILE A 48 8.44 25.04 9.01
C ILE A 48 9.42 25.37 10.15
N ASP A 49 9.87 26.62 10.26
CA ASP A 49 10.76 27.08 11.33
C ASP A 49 10.10 26.99 12.70
N ALA A 50 8.79 27.22 12.81
CA ALA A 50 8.04 27.08 14.05
C ALA A 50 8.08 25.65 14.64
N ILE A 51 8.45 24.63 13.86
CA ILE A 51 8.66 23.26 14.36
C ILE A 51 9.86 23.19 15.34
N ALA A 52 10.78 24.15 15.29
CA ALA A 52 11.92 24.21 16.21
C ALA A 52 11.48 24.30 17.67
N ASP A 53 10.34 24.96 17.93
CA ASP A 53 9.74 25.14 19.26
C ASP A 53 9.04 23.87 19.78
N LEU A 54 9.00 22.80 18.97
CA LEU A 54 8.39 21.51 19.27
C LEU A 54 9.45 20.38 19.29
N PRO A 55 10.41 20.38 20.22
CA PRO A 55 11.56 19.46 20.20
C PRO A 55 11.21 17.98 20.39
N ALA A 56 10.03 17.67 20.94
CA ALA A 56 9.57 16.29 21.13
C ALA A 56 8.96 15.66 19.87
N VAL A 57 8.67 16.46 18.83
CA VAL A 57 7.99 15.99 17.61
C VAL A 57 8.94 15.20 16.73
N THR A 58 8.60 13.93 16.53
CA THR A 58 9.30 13.00 15.61
C THR A 58 8.36 12.47 14.53
N MET A 59 7.06 12.74 14.63
CA MET A 59 6.07 12.37 13.63
C MET A 59 5.35 13.62 13.13
N LEU A 60 5.54 13.96 11.86
CA LEU A 60 5.00 15.18 11.26
C LEU A 60 4.00 14.86 10.16
N LYS A 61 2.82 15.45 10.26
CA LYS A 61 1.85 15.51 9.17
C LYS A 61 1.86 16.93 8.61
N ILE A 62 2.13 17.07 7.32
CA ILE A 62 2.31 18.38 6.69
C ILE A 62 1.62 18.44 5.33
N SER A 63 0.98 19.57 5.05
CA SER A 63 0.35 19.82 3.74
C SER A 63 1.00 20.94 2.97
N GLY A 64 0.59 21.14 1.72
CA GLY A 64 0.90 22.37 0.99
C GLY A 64 2.39 22.55 0.67
N LEU A 65 3.19 21.49 0.73
CA LEU A 65 4.59 21.58 0.34
C LEU A 65 4.71 21.84 -1.16
N THR A 66 5.73 22.62 -1.49
CA THR A 66 6.28 22.82 -2.83
C THR A 66 7.64 22.11 -2.88
N ASN A 67 8.27 22.01 -4.06
CA ASN A 67 9.64 21.51 -4.13
C ASN A 67 10.61 22.30 -3.23
N ALA A 68 10.49 23.63 -3.21
CA ALA A 68 11.36 24.50 -2.40
C ALA A 68 11.13 24.34 -0.90
N THR A 69 9.90 24.08 -0.46
CA THR A 69 9.59 23.91 0.97
C THR A 69 9.78 22.47 1.45
N LEU A 70 9.66 21.47 0.58
CA LEU A 70 10.12 20.11 0.87
C LEU A 70 11.64 20.07 1.05
N ASP A 71 12.40 20.64 0.12
CA ASP A 71 13.86 20.77 0.23
C ASP A 71 14.29 21.50 1.51
N TYR A 72 13.60 22.60 1.83
CA TYR A 72 13.84 23.34 3.05
C TYR A 72 13.56 22.53 4.32
N LEU A 73 12.43 21.80 4.37
CA LEU A 73 12.07 20.94 5.50
C LEU A 73 13.16 19.89 5.77
N VAL A 74 13.62 19.20 4.71
CA VAL A 74 14.65 18.16 4.84
C VAL A 74 15.98 18.77 5.26
N THR A 75 16.41 19.86 4.63
CA THR A 75 17.69 20.52 4.95
C THR A 75 17.72 21.01 6.40
N ARG A 76 16.59 21.51 6.91
CA ARG A 76 16.46 22.04 8.26
C ARG A 76 16.39 20.94 9.33
N TYR A 77 15.84 19.78 9.00
CA TYR A 77 15.52 18.70 9.93
C TYR A 77 15.86 17.30 9.38
N PRO A 78 17.11 17.01 8.99
CA PRO A 78 17.48 15.75 8.33
C PRO A 78 17.27 14.52 9.22
N ASP A 79 17.45 14.66 10.54
CA ASP A 79 17.42 13.55 11.49
C ASP A 79 16.25 13.61 12.47
N ARG A 80 15.28 14.52 12.26
CA ARG A 80 14.22 14.76 13.25
C ARG A 80 13.06 13.78 13.15
N PHE A 81 12.63 13.45 11.93
CA PHE A 81 11.36 12.77 11.72
C PHE A 81 11.55 11.26 11.47
N VAL A 82 10.96 10.47 12.35
CA VAL A 82 10.85 9.01 12.22
C VAL A 82 9.65 8.63 11.35
N ALA A 83 8.58 9.44 11.39
CA ALA A 83 7.44 9.29 10.50
C ALA A 83 7.04 10.63 9.88
N LEU A 84 6.75 10.62 8.57
CA LEU A 84 6.32 11.79 7.82
C LEU A 84 5.06 11.45 7.02
N GLU A 85 4.02 12.27 7.15
CA GLU A 85 2.85 12.23 6.28
C GLU A 85 2.78 13.50 5.42
N LEU A 86 2.96 13.34 4.11
CA LEU A 86 2.75 14.39 3.12
C LEU A 86 1.29 14.38 2.67
N TRP A 87 0.45 15.18 3.32
CA TRP A 87 -0.97 15.24 3.05
C TRP A 87 -1.30 16.36 2.07
N LYS A 88 -1.74 16.03 0.85
CA LYS A 88 -2.08 17.02 -0.19
C LYS A 88 -0.95 18.00 -0.46
N CYS A 89 0.13 17.50 -1.04
CA CYS A 89 1.24 18.31 -1.55
C CYS A 89 1.24 18.30 -3.10
N PRO A 90 0.21 18.88 -3.77
CA PRO A 90 0.02 18.72 -5.21
C PRO A 90 1.07 19.45 -6.06
N GLN A 91 1.86 20.33 -5.45
CA GLN A 91 2.88 21.12 -6.14
C GLN A 91 4.25 20.46 -6.18
N VAL A 92 4.50 19.42 -5.36
CA VAL A 92 5.76 18.68 -5.34
C VAL A 92 5.86 17.76 -6.56
N SER A 93 6.78 18.05 -7.48
CA SER A 93 7.05 17.18 -8.63
C SER A 93 8.30 16.30 -8.48
N ASP A 94 9.19 16.66 -7.55
CA ASP A 94 10.45 15.97 -7.30
C ASP A 94 10.49 15.59 -5.82
N LEU A 95 10.65 14.30 -5.58
CA LEU A 95 10.67 13.67 -4.27
C LEU A 95 12.10 13.38 -3.80
N SER A 96 13.13 13.67 -4.61
CA SER A 96 14.54 13.45 -4.26
C SER A 96 14.99 14.08 -2.95
N PRO A 97 14.44 15.21 -2.44
CA PRO A 97 14.85 15.68 -1.12
C PRO A 97 14.60 14.68 0.01
N ILE A 98 13.65 13.73 -0.12
CA ILE A 98 13.40 12.70 0.90
C ILE A 98 14.65 11.86 1.19
N GLU A 99 15.59 11.77 0.24
CA GLU A 99 16.90 11.11 0.40
C GLU A 99 17.73 11.68 1.57
N GLY A 100 17.46 12.92 1.99
CA GLY A 100 18.15 13.56 3.12
C GLY A 100 17.59 13.20 4.49
N LEU A 101 16.43 12.55 4.60
CA LEU A 101 15.79 12.23 5.87
C LEU A 101 16.34 10.92 6.47
N GLN A 102 17.47 11.00 7.19
CA GLN A 102 18.23 9.82 7.62
C GLN A 102 17.52 8.96 8.68
N SER A 103 16.63 9.56 9.47
CA SER A 103 15.89 8.87 10.53
C SER A 103 14.51 8.36 10.08
N LEU A 104 14.14 8.56 8.81
CA LEU A 104 12.79 8.26 8.33
C LEU A 104 12.56 6.75 8.24
N ARG A 105 11.64 6.24 9.06
CA ARG A 105 11.20 4.84 9.05
C ARG A 105 9.86 4.64 8.35
N HIS A 106 8.99 5.65 8.39
CA HIS A 106 7.65 5.58 7.80
C HIS A 106 7.32 6.84 6.99
N LEU A 107 6.90 6.65 5.75
CA LEU A 107 6.46 7.73 4.88
C LEU A 107 5.09 7.43 4.30
N LEU A 108 4.16 8.34 4.55
CA LEU A 108 2.81 8.31 4.02
C LEU A 108 2.62 9.51 3.10
N MET A 109 2.07 9.30 1.93
CA MET A 109 1.84 10.38 0.98
C MET A 109 0.44 10.24 0.41
N PHE A 110 -0.34 11.30 0.54
CA PHE A 110 -1.69 11.35 0.03
C PHE A 110 -1.84 12.50 -0.94
N HIS A 111 -2.35 12.21 -2.13
CA HIS A 111 -2.74 13.20 -3.14
C HIS A 111 -1.58 14.10 -3.61
N ASN A 112 -0.72 13.53 -4.46
CA ASN A 112 0.31 14.26 -5.22
C ASN A 112 0.00 14.18 -6.73
N ARG A 113 -0.12 15.34 -7.39
CA ARG A 113 -0.56 15.40 -8.79
C ARG A 113 0.59 15.48 -9.82
N LYS A 114 1.83 15.65 -9.36
CA LYS A 114 2.96 16.01 -10.23
C LYS A 114 4.08 14.99 -10.22
N ALA A 115 4.38 14.36 -9.08
CA ALA A 115 5.42 13.35 -8.98
C ALA A 115 5.11 12.17 -9.90
N SER A 116 6.08 11.81 -10.74
CA SER A 116 5.98 10.69 -11.70
C SER A 116 7.01 9.59 -11.47
N ARG A 117 7.83 9.77 -10.43
CA ARG A 117 8.91 8.89 -9.99
C ARG A 117 9.11 9.11 -8.49
N LEU A 118 9.62 8.08 -7.83
CA LEU A 118 10.05 8.15 -6.43
C LEU A 118 11.51 8.63 -6.41
N TRP A 119 12.22 8.38 -5.31
CA TRP A 119 13.62 8.74 -5.11
C TRP A 119 14.53 7.49 -5.11
N ASP A 120 15.83 7.69 -4.97
CA ASP A 120 16.77 6.59 -4.80
C ASP A 120 16.66 6.00 -3.38
N PHE A 121 15.96 4.87 -3.25
CA PHE A 121 15.76 4.22 -1.95
C PHE A 121 17.05 3.76 -1.27
N ARG A 122 18.18 3.66 -1.99
CA ARG A 122 19.48 3.35 -1.38
C ARG A 122 19.95 4.47 -0.44
N ARG A 123 19.36 5.67 -0.55
CA ARG A 123 19.60 6.82 0.33
C ARG A 123 18.70 6.85 1.55
N THR A 124 17.67 6.00 1.62
CA THR A 124 16.77 5.88 2.79
C THR A 124 16.75 4.44 3.31
N PRO A 125 17.90 3.89 3.77
CA PRO A 125 18.03 2.47 4.13
C PRO A 125 17.23 2.07 5.38
N GLU A 126 16.80 3.04 6.19
CA GLU A 126 16.00 2.81 7.41
C GLU A 126 14.49 2.84 7.14
N LEU A 127 14.05 3.13 5.90
CA LEU A 127 12.65 3.20 5.56
C LEU A 127 12.04 1.79 5.52
N ILE A 128 11.07 1.55 6.39
CA ILE A 128 10.45 0.23 6.63
C ILE A 128 9.02 0.22 6.10
N GLY A 129 8.30 1.34 6.22
CA GLY A 129 6.93 1.47 5.73
C GLY A 129 6.78 2.61 4.73
N LEU A 130 6.19 2.32 3.59
CA LEU A 130 5.83 3.31 2.57
C LEU A 130 4.36 3.17 2.19
N ASP A 131 3.62 4.27 2.24
CA ASP A 131 2.29 4.36 1.66
C ASP A 131 2.17 5.56 0.73
N PHE A 132 1.70 5.35 -0.51
CA PHE A 132 1.38 6.46 -1.41
C PHE A 132 0.07 6.25 -2.15
N THR A 133 -0.85 7.19 -1.98
CA THR A 133 -2.20 7.09 -2.55
C THR A 133 -2.60 8.34 -3.31
N ASP A 134 -3.36 8.16 -4.40
CA ASP A 134 -3.82 9.23 -5.30
C ASP A 134 -2.66 9.96 -6.00
N PHE A 135 -1.78 9.19 -6.67
CA PHE A 135 -0.65 9.68 -7.48
C PHE A 135 -0.89 9.43 -8.99
N PRO A 136 -1.68 10.25 -9.70
CA PRO A 136 -2.09 9.96 -11.08
C PRO A 136 -0.95 9.94 -12.11
N LYS A 137 0.22 10.51 -11.79
CA LYS A 137 1.40 10.52 -12.69
C LYS A 137 2.41 9.43 -12.37
N LEU A 138 2.31 8.76 -11.21
CA LEU A 138 3.21 7.70 -10.79
C LEU A 138 2.62 6.34 -11.21
N ASN A 139 2.83 5.97 -12.47
CA ASN A 139 2.42 4.67 -13.03
C ASN A 139 3.59 3.71 -13.28
N ASP A 140 4.82 4.21 -13.10
CA ASP A 140 6.05 3.44 -13.18
C ASP A 140 6.58 3.22 -11.76
N LEU A 141 6.81 1.96 -11.39
CA LEU A 141 7.23 1.56 -10.05
C LEU A 141 8.73 1.18 -10.01
N THR A 142 9.49 1.43 -11.08
CA THR A 142 10.88 0.96 -11.22
C THR A 142 11.77 1.36 -10.05
N ASP A 143 11.56 2.54 -9.47
CA ASP A 143 12.32 3.02 -8.31
C ASP A 143 12.20 2.07 -7.09
N LEU A 144 11.07 1.38 -6.92
CA LEU A 144 10.86 0.45 -5.80
C LEU A 144 11.80 -0.76 -5.82
N ALA A 145 12.40 -1.12 -6.96
CA ALA A 145 13.35 -2.24 -7.02
C ALA A 145 14.57 -2.04 -6.10
N GLN A 146 14.83 -0.80 -5.68
CA GLN A 146 15.93 -0.41 -4.81
C GLN A 146 15.56 -0.44 -3.31
N ALA A 147 14.28 -0.59 -2.96
CA ALA A 147 13.76 -0.42 -1.60
C ALA A 147 13.90 -1.66 -0.72
N GLN A 148 15.13 -2.21 -0.63
CA GLN A 148 15.42 -3.49 0.05
C GLN A 148 15.18 -3.51 1.58
N SER A 149 14.89 -2.37 2.18
CA SER A 149 14.56 -2.22 3.61
C SER A 149 13.06 -2.32 3.89
N LEU A 150 12.19 -2.13 2.88
CA LEU A 150 10.74 -2.09 3.08
C LEU A 150 10.21 -3.44 3.58
N ARG A 151 9.38 -3.36 4.62
CA ARG A 151 8.56 -4.45 5.14
C ARG A 151 7.08 -4.23 4.86
N GLU A 152 6.66 -2.98 4.71
CA GLU A 152 5.26 -2.64 4.47
C GLU A 152 5.13 -1.66 3.31
N LEU A 153 4.27 -2.00 2.35
CA LEU A 153 4.03 -1.19 1.17
C LEU A 153 2.54 -1.05 0.90
N GLY A 154 2.08 0.19 0.87
CA GLY A 154 0.75 0.62 0.49
C GLY A 154 0.78 1.46 -0.78
N PHE A 155 0.02 1.13 -1.83
CA PHE A 155 -0.13 2.05 -2.96
C PHE A 155 -1.46 1.93 -3.71
N GLY A 156 -1.87 2.99 -4.39
CA GLY A 156 -3.08 2.92 -5.20
C GLY A 156 -3.84 4.22 -5.16
N ASN A 157 -5.17 4.12 -5.30
CA ASN A 157 -6.04 5.27 -5.18
C ASN A 157 -7.14 5.06 -4.14
N MET A 158 -7.55 6.17 -3.54
CA MET A 158 -8.70 6.24 -2.63
C MET A 158 -9.84 7.06 -3.25
N ILE A 159 -9.54 8.26 -3.74
CA ILE A 159 -10.56 9.16 -4.30
C ILE A 159 -10.68 8.98 -5.81
N TRP A 160 -9.56 8.80 -6.50
CA TRP A 160 -9.52 8.76 -7.97
C TRP A 160 -9.55 7.32 -8.47
N ASN A 161 -10.65 6.81 -9.03
CA ASN A 161 -10.70 5.41 -9.46
C ASN A 161 -10.03 5.15 -10.84
N LYS A 162 -8.73 5.48 -10.97
CA LYS A 162 -7.95 5.41 -12.23
C LYS A 162 -6.48 4.98 -12.06
N ALA A 163 -6.09 4.41 -10.91
CA ALA A 163 -4.69 3.97 -10.73
C ALA A 163 -4.40 2.81 -11.66
N SER A 164 -3.48 3.01 -12.59
CA SER A 164 -2.96 1.95 -13.44
C SER A 164 -1.45 1.98 -13.36
N TYR A 165 -0.85 0.80 -13.22
CA TYR A 165 0.60 0.63 -13.13
C TYR A 165 1.07 -0.16 -14.33
N ARG A 166 2.22 0.23 -14.90
CA ARG A 166 2.77 -0.44 -16.10
C ARG A 166 3.04 -1.92 -15.83
N SER A 167 3.67 -2.19 -14.69
CA SER A 167 4.07 -3.52 -14.26
C SER A 167 4.21 -3.57 -12.74
N LEU A 168 4.07 -4.77 -12.17
CA LEU A 168 4.45 -5.08 -10.80
C LEU A 168 5.88 -5.63 -10.68
N GLU A 169 6.62 -5.77 -11.79
CA GLU A 169 7.98 -6.34 -11.81
C GLU A 169 8.90 -5.81 -10.71
N PRO A 170 8.98 -4.49 -10.44
CA PRO A 170 9.89 -3.96 -9.43
C PRO A 170 9.64 -4.51 -8.01
N LEU A 171 8.43 -5.00 -7.73
CA LEU A 171 8.10 -5.60 -6.43
C LEU A 171 8.83 -6.92 -6.20
N SER A 172 9.28 -7.62 -7.24
CA SER A 172 9.97 -8.91 -7.09
C SER A 172 11.29 -8.80 -6.31
N ALA A 173 11.89 -7.60 -6.27
CA ALA A 173 13.08 -7.30 -5.50
C ALA A 173 12.80 -7.11 -3.98
N LEU A 174 11.55 -6.90 -3.58
CA LEU A 174 11.15 -6.60 -2.19
C LEU A 174 10.95 -7.86 -1.35
N THR A 175 11.96 -8.72 -1.31
CA THR A 175 11.88 -10.05 -0.67
C THR A 175 11.68 -10.03 0.85
N LYS A 176 11.87 -8.88 1.50
CA LYS A 176 11.60 -8.66 2.95
C LYS A 176 10.19 -8.13 3.24
N LEU A 177 9.35 -7.96 2.22
CA LEU A 177 8.02 -7.40 2.38
C LEU A 177 7.12 -8.39 3.15
N GLU A 178 6.53 -7.90 4.24
CA GLU A 178 5.65 -8.63 5.14
C GLU A 178 4.18 -8.25 4.89
N ALA A 179 3.92 -7.01 4.50
CA ALA A 179 2.59 -6.52 4.15
C ALA A 179 2.59 -5.75 2.82
N LEU A 180 1.71 -6.16 1.90
CA LEU A 180 1.47 -5.48 0.63
C LEU A 180 -0.01 -5.18 0.46
N ILE A 181 -0.36 -3.90 0.41
CA ILE A 181 -1.72 -3.44 0.15
C ILE A 181 -1.67 -2.57 -1.09
N PHE A 182 -2.42 -2.93 -2.13
CA PHE A 182 -2.57 -2.02 -3.25
C PHE A 182 -3.95 -1.98 -3.86
N ASN A 183 -4.31 -0.85 -4.45
CA ASN A 183 -5.55 -0.68 -5.19
C ASN A 183 -5.26 -0.14 -6.59
N ALA A 184 -5.45 -0.99 -7.59
CA ALA A 184 -5.26 -0.65 -8.99
C ALA A 184 -6.50 -1.03 -9.80
N VAL A 185 -6.81 -0.23 -10.81
CA VAL A 185 -7.83 -0.54 -11.82
C VAL A 185 -7.25 -1.48 -12.87
N ALA A 186 -5.95 -1.35 -13.19
CA ALA A 186 -5.26 -2.22 -14.13
C ALA A 186 -3.76 -2.31 -13.84
N ILE A 187 -3.17 -3.45 -14.17
CA ILE A 187 -1.73 -3.61 -14.39
C ILE A 187 -1.56 -3.80 -15.91
N THR A 188 -0.85 -2.88 -16.57
CA THR A 188 -0.85 -2.79 -18.05
C THR A 188 -0.27 -4.02 -18.72
N ASP A 189 0.80 -4.60 -18.18
CA ASP A 189 1.39 -5.84 -18.70
C ASP A 189 0.61 -7.10 -18.28
N GLY A 190 -0.41 -6.98 -17.43
CA GLY A 190 -1.26 -8.07 -16.96
C GLY A 190 -0.56 -9.13 -16.09
N ARG A 191 0.72 -8.95 -15.75
CA ARG A 191 1.53 -9.98 -15.09
C ARG A 191 1.33 -10.01 -13.58
N ILE A 192 0.96 -11.19 -13.07
CA ILE A 192 0.83 -11.47 -11.64
C ILE A 192 2.12 -12.07 -11.04
N GLN A 193 3.01 -12.60 -11.89
CA GLN A 193 4.23 -13.31 -11.52
C GLN A 193 5.11 -12.59 -10.49
N PRO A 194 5.30 -11.25 -10.54
CA PRO A 194 6.16 -10.56 -9.58
C PRO A 194 5.74 -10.76 -8.12
N LEU A 195 4.44 -10.96 -7.87
CA LEU A 195 3.93 -11.18 -6.51
C LEU A 195 4.38 -12.54 -5.93
N ALA A 196 4.67 -13.54 -6.77
CA ALA A 196 5.14 -14.85 -6.31
C ALA A 196 6.58 -14.83 -5.76
N ALA A 197 7.35 -13.78 -6.01
CA ALA A 197 8.69 -13.62 -5.41
C ALA A 197 8.62 -13.22 -3.92
N LEU A 198 7.47 -12.73 -3.46
CA LEU A 198 7.28 -12.14 -2.13
C LEU A 198 7.00 -13.21 -1.05
N GLN A 199 7.97 -14.10 -0.84
CA GLN A 199 7.85 -15.26 0.04
C GLN A 199 7.77 -14.91 1.55
N GLY A 200 8.12 -13.67 1.93
CA GLY A 200 8.01 -13.16 3.29
C GLY A 200 6.63 -12.58 3.67
N LEU A 201 5.67 -12.53 2.74
CA LEU A 201 4.38 -11.90 2.99
C LEU A 201 3.57 -12.65 4.05
N ALA A 202 3.01 -11.89 4.98
CA ALA A 202 1.96 -12.32 5.90
C ALA A 202 0.58 -11.77 5.46
N ASP A 203 0.54 -10.56 4.90
CA ASP A 203 -0.70 -9.88 4.51
C ASP A 203 -0.59 -9.35 3.07
N LEU A 204 -1.54 -9.74 2.22
CA LEU A 204 -1.64 -9.28 0.83
C LEU A 204 -3.06 -8.85 0.53
N ARG A 205 -3.24 -7.60 0.07
CA ARG A 205 -4.57 -7.08 -0.30
C ARG A 205 -4.51 -6.36 -1.63
N PHE A 206 -5.36 -6.78 -2.55
CA PHE A 206 -5.60 -6.12 -3.83
C PHE A 206 -7.01 -6.41 -4.33
N PRO A 207 -7.54 -5.65 -5.32
CA PRO A 207 -8.88 -5.88 -5.84
C PRO A 207 -9.03 -7.29 -6.41
N SER A 208 -9.98 -8.07 -5.89
CA SER A 208 -10.14 -9.47 -6.29
C SER A 208 -10.62 -9.69 -7.73
N ASN A 209 -10.93 -8.62 -8.46
CA ASN A 209 -11.25 -8.61 -9.88
C ASN A 209 -10.10 -8.10 -10.76
N LEU A 210 -8.92 -7.83 -10.19
CA LEU A 210 -7.77 -7.32 -10.92
C LEU A 210 -7.16 -8.38 -11.84
N PHE A 211 -7.10 -9.64 -11.41
CA PHE A 211 -6.52 -10.76 -12.16
C PHE A 211 -7.56 -11.84 -12.40
N THR A 212 -7.33 -12.72 -13.38
CA THR A 212 -8.25 -13.84 -13.66
C THR A 212 -8.26 -14.86 -12.53
N ARG A 213 -9.30 -15.69 -12.48
CA ARG A 213 -9.41 -16.78 -11.49
C ARG A 213 -8.23 -17.76 -11.58
N GLY A 214 -7.76 -18.05 -12.79
CA GLY A 214 -6.60 -18.91 -13.02
C GLY A 214 -5.30 -18.29 -12.51
N GLN A 215 -5.08 -16.99 -12.76
CA GLN A 215 -3.94 -16.25 -12.21
C GLN A 215 -3.95 -16.22 -10.66
N LEU A 216 -5.13 -16.02 -10.04
CA LEU A 216 -5.28 -16.07 -8.58
C LEU A 216 -5.00 -17.46 -8.02
N ALA A 217 -5.48 -18.53 -8.67
CA ALA A 217 -5.18 -19.89 -8.27
C ALA A 217 -3.68 -20.22 -8.38
N TRP A 218 -3.03 -19.76 -9.46
CA TRP A 218 -1.58 -19.86 -9.62
C TRP A 218 -0.85 -19.14 -8.48
N LEU A 219 -1.20 -17.88 -8.19
CA LEU A 219 -0.54 -17.12 -7.12
C LEU A 219 -0.73 -17.77 -5.75
N ARG A 220 -1.94 -18.29 -5.45
CA ARG A 220 -2.21 -19.04 -4.22
C ARG A 220 -1.38 -20.33 -4.10
N ALA A 221 -1.03 -20.96 -5.22
CA ALA A 221 -0.14 -22.11 -5.24
C ALA A 221 1.33 -21.74 -5.02
N ARG A 222 1.74 -20.50 -5.34
CA ARG A 222 3.14 -20.05 -5.26
C ARG A 222 3.50 -19.29 -3.98
N LEU A 223 2.53 -18.71 -3.30
CA LEU A 223 2.73 -18.05 -2.02
C LEU A 223 2.60 -19.02 -0.85
N PRO A 224 3.24 -18.74 0.30
CA PRO A 224 2.99 -19.48 1.54
C PRO A 224 1.49 -19.58 1.85
N SER A 225 1.06 -20.74 2.34
CA SER A 225 -0.35 -20.97 2.68
C SER A 225 -0.85 -20.04 3.81
N THR A 226 0.08 -19.54 4.64
CA THR A 226 -0.14 -18.59 5.73
C THR A 226 -0.44 -17.17 5.29
N VAL A 227 -0.20 -16.80 4.03
CA VAL A 227 -0.49 -15.46 3.53
C VAL A 227 -1.99 -15.20 3.61
N CYS A 228 -2.37 -14.17 4.36
CA CYS A 228 -3.75 -13.69 4.45
C CYS A 228 -4.06 -12.86 3.20
N CYS A 229 -4.95 -13.36 2.33
CA CYS A 229 -5.38 -12.62 1.16
C CYS A 229 -6.78 -13.05 0.72
N GLU A 230 -7.78 -12.21 0.96
CA GLU A 230 -9.16 -12.49 0.55
C GLU A 230 -9.32 -12.64 -0.97
N ALA A 231 -8.44 -12.06 -1.79
CA ALA A 231 -8.48 -12.19 -3.24
C ALA A 231 -7.99 -13.57 -3.72
N LEU A 232 -7.21 -14.29 -2.91
CA LEU A 232 -6.70 -15.63 -3.20
C LEU A 232 -7.63 -16.75 -2.70
N GLU A 233 -8.76 -16.39 -2.11
CA GLU A 233 -9.85 -17.32 -1.82
C GLU A 233 -10.74 -17.52 -3.04
N SER A 234 -11.59 -18.54 -3.03
CA SER A 234 -12.50 -18.80 -4.16
C SER A 234 -13.58 -17.72 -4.33
N HIS A 235 -13.99 -17.11 -3.22
CA HIS A 235 -14.98 -16.03 -3.11
C HIS A 235 -14.87 -15.34 -1.75
N GLN A 236 -15.50 -14.17 -1.62
CA GLN A 236 -15.58 -13.37 -0.40
C GLN A 236 -17.03 -13.19 0.03
N SER A 237 -17.29 -13.25 1.33
CA SER A 237 -18.59 -12.85 1.89
C SER A 237 -18.69 -11.32 1.95
N ARG A 238 -19.84 -10.77 1.58
CA ARG A 238 -20.16 -9.35 1.71
C ARG A 238 -21.40 -9.19 2.56
N VAL A 239 -21.55 -8.00 3.14
CA VAL A 239 -22.80 -7.60 3.79
C VAL A 239 -23.93 -7.72 2.77
N ALA A 240 -24.91 -8.57 3.08
CA ALA A 240 -26.06 -8.81 2.23
C ALA A 240 -26.95 -7.56 2.19
N ILE A 241 -27.02 -6.90 1.03
CA ILE A 241 -27.95 -5.79 0.81
C ILE A 241 -29.05 -6.32 -0.10
N ALA A 242 -30.20 -6.62 0.49
CA ALA A 242 -31.36 -7.08 -0.25
C ALA A 242 -31.79 -6.00 -1.27
N GLY A 243 -31.57 -6.26 -2.55
CA GLY A 243 -32.08 -5.40 -3.63
C GLY A 243 -33.59 -5.60 -3.82
N LYS A 244 -34.20 -4.76 -4.67
CA LYS A 244 -35.64 -4.84 -5.03
C LYS A 244 -36.08 -6.22 -5.55
N SER A 245 -35.14 -7.04 -6.04
CA SER A 245 -35.39 -8.41 -6.55
C SER A 245 -35.36 -9.50 -5.47
N GLY A 246 -35.06 -9.18 -4.21
CA GLY A 246 -34.90 -10.17 -3.13
C GLY A 246 -33.69 -11.11 -3.32
N ARG A 247 -32.75 -10.78 -4.20
CA ARG A 247 -31.42 -11.43 -4.29
C ARG A 247 -30.43 -10.66 -3.42
N LEU A 248 -29.53 -11.38 -2.73
CA LEU A 248 -28.57 -10.79 -1.80
C LEU A 248 -27.25 -10.34 -2.44
N ASN A 249 -26.78 -11.06 -3.47
CA ASN A 249 -25.46 -10.85 -4.10
C ASN A 249 -24.30 -10.70 -3.06
N ASP A 250 -24.38 -11.51 -2.01
CA ASP A 250 -23.53 -11.49 -0.81
C ASP A 250 -22.28 -12.37 -0.95
N ALA A 251 -22.13 -13.11 -2.04
CA ALA A 251 -20.93 -13.87 -2.35
C ALA A 251 -20.21 -13.27 -3.57
N LYS A 252 -19.09 -12.57 -3.35
CA LYS A 252 -18.25 -12.05 -4.44
C LYS A 252 -17.29 -13.14 -4.90
N VAL A 253 -17.55 -13.77 -6.04
CA VAL A 253 -16.60 -14.70 -6.64
C VAL A 253 -15.35 -13.93 -7.06
N ASN A 254 -14.17 -14.44 -6.69
CA ASN A 254 -12.90 -13.81 -7.03
C ASN A 254 -12.44 -14.20 -8.43
N GLY A 255 -11.86 -13.25 -9.14
CA GLY A 255 -11.47 -13.33 -10.54
C GLY A 255 -12.07 -12.22 -11.39
N ARG A 256 -11.28 -11.66 -12.30
CA ARG A 256 -11.74 -10.73 -13.33
C ARG A 256 -12.87 -11.37 -14.15
N GLY A 257 -13.94 -10.62 -14.39
CA GLY A 257 -15.12 -11.09 -15.14
C GLY A 257 -16.13 -11.91 -14.33
N GLU A 258 -15.80 -12.29 -13.09
CA GLU A 258 -16.71 -13.02 -12.23
C GLU A 258 -17.83 -12.13 -11.67
N ARG A 259 -19.03 -12.70 -11.55
CA ARG A 259 -20.20 -12.02 -10.99
C ARG A 259 -20.38 -12.34 -9.52
N ALA A 260 -21.00 -11.42 -8.78
CA ALA A 260 -21.51 -11.73 -7.45
C ALA A 260 -22.68 -12.72 -7.55
N LEU A 261 -22.75 -13.62 -6.58
CA LEU A 261 -23.76 -14.66 -6.44
C LEU A 261 -24.56 -14.47 -5.15
N ASP A 262 -25.76 -15.04 -5.13
CA ASP A 262 -26.57 -15.15 -3.92
C ASP A 262 -26.16 -16.43 -3.19
N SER A 263 -25.60 -16.30 -1.99
CA SER A 263 -25.04 -17.42 -1.22
C SER A 263 -26.06 -18.52 -0.93
N ARG A 264 -27.36 -18.18 -0.89
CA ARG A 264 -28.45 -19.12 -0.60
C ARG A 264 -29.01 -19.73 -1.89
N LYS A 265 -29.31 -18.90 -2.88
CA LYS A 265 -29.95 -19.36 -4.13
C LYS A 265 -28.96 -20.03 -5.07
N ASP A 266 -27.71 -19.62 -5.07
CA ASP A 266 -26.66 -20.12 -5.96
C ASP A 266 -25.65 -21.01 -5.22
N ALA A 267 -26.01 -21.59 -4.06
CA ALA A 267 -25.11 -22.36 -3.19
C ALA A 267 -24.37 -23.49 -3.94
N ALA A 268 -25.07 -24.23 -4.81
CA ALA A 268 -24.46 -25.29 -5.62
C ALA A 268 -23.43 -24.76 -6.63
N LEU A 269 -23.72 -23.61 -7.26
CA LEU A 269 -22.78 -22.96 -8.18
C LEU A 269 -21.56 -22.42 -7.44
N LEU A 270 -21.76 -21.84 -6.25
CA LEU A 270 -20.68 -21.36 -5.40
C LEU A 270 -19.76 -22.51 -4.95
N ALA A 271 -20.34 -23.64 -4.56
CA ALA A 271 -19.60 -24.85 -4.20
C ALA A 271 -18.81 -25.43 -5.40
N ALA A 272 -19.44 -25.52 -6.57
CA ALA A 272 -18.78 -25.98 -7.79
C ALA A 272 -17.58 -25.09 -8.16
N LYS A 273 -17.78 -23.76 -8.10
CA LYS A 273 -16.69 -22.80 -8.31
C LYS A 273 -15.57 -23.00 -7.28
N ALA A 274 -15.89 -23.14 -6.00
CA ALA A 274 -14.89 -23.36 -4.96
C ALA A 274 -14.06 -24.62 -5.20
N GLN A 275 -14.70 -25.73 -5.58
CA GLN A 275 -14.03 -26.98 -5.94
C GLN A 275 -13.11 -26.81 -7.17
N GLU A 276 -13.59 -26.12 -8.20
CA GLU A 276 -12.79 -25.82 -9.40
C GLU A 276 -11.54 -25.00 -9.06
N PHE A 277 -11.66 -23.99 -8.19
CA PHE A 277 -10.52 -23.20 -7.73
C PHE A 277 -9.52 -24.04 -6.94
N ALA A 278 -9.99 -24.87 -6.01
CA ALA A 278 -9.14 -25.78 -5.26
C ALA A 278 -8.39 -26.76 -6.20
N ARG A 279 -9.08 -27.28 -7.22
CA ARG A 279 -8.46 -28.13 -8.26
C ARG A 279 -7.36 -27.40 -9.03
N MET A 280 -7.61 -26.15 -9.44
CA MET A 280 -6.59 -25.33 -10.12
C MET A 280 -5.37 -25.09 -9.21
N VAL A 281 -5.58 -24.74 -7.94
CA VAL A 281 -4.48 -24.54 -6.98
C VAL A 281 -3.64 -25.81 -6.84
N GLU A 282 -4.28 -26.98 -6.70
CA GLU A 282 -3.56 -28.24 -6.56
C GLU A 282 -2.80 -28.63 -7.83
N GLN A 283 -3.38 -28.38 -9.01
CA GLN A 283 -2.72 -28.56 -10.29
C GLN A 283 -1.42 -27.72 -10.36
N PHE A 284 -1.48 -26.44 -9.99
CA PHE A 284 -0.29 -25.58 -9.97
C PHE A 284 0.73 -25.94 -8.89
N ARG A 285 0.32 -26.55 -7.77
CA ARG A 285 1.26 -27.10 -6.77
C ARG A 285 1.99 -28.32 -7.30
N SER A 286 1.28 -29.17 -8.06
CA SER A 286 1.85 -30.39 -8.65
C SER A 286 2.82 -30.12 -9.80
N ASP A 287 2.75 -28.94 -10.44
CA ASP A 287 3.66 -28.50 -11.49
C ASP A 287 4.32 -27.15 -11.13
N PRO A 288 5.49 -27.18 -10.45
CA PRO A 288 6.22 -25.98 -10.10
C PRO A 288 6.78 -25.19 -11.28
N LEU A 289 6.77 -25.71 -12.51
CA LEU A 289 7.21 -24.98 -13.71
C LEU A 289 6.07 -24.28 -14.44
N ALA A 290 4.81 -24.66 -14.16
CA ALA A 290 3.65 -24.02 -14.76
C ALA A 290 3.60 -22.52 -14.45
N GLY A 291 3.59 -21.69 -15.50
CA GLY A 291 3.30 -20.26 -15.39
C GLY A 291 1.83 -19.99 -15.05
N PRO A 292 1.47 -18.75 -14.69
CA PRO A 292 0.07 -18.38 -14.62
C PRO A 292 -0.55 -18.50 -16.01
N PRO A 293 -1.83 -18.86 -16.12
CA PRO A 293 -2.48 -18.92 -17.42
C PRO A 293 -2.53 -17.51 -18.03
N ASP A 294 -2.16 -17.42 -19.30
CA ASP A 294 -2.39 -16.24 -20.11
C ASP A 294 -3.90 -16.04 -20.33
N GLU A 295 -4.32 -14.79 -20.52
CA GLU A 295 -5.67 -14.47 -21.02
C GLU A 295 -5.80 -14.73 -22.52
#